data_AF-A0A9W7D5A6-F1
#
_entry.id   AF-A0A9W7D5A6-F1
#
_cell.length_a   1.000
_cell.length_b   1.000
_cell.length_c   1.000
_cell.angle_alpha   90.00
_cell.angle_beta   90.00
_cell.angle_gamma   90.00
#
_symmetry.space_group_name_H-M   'P 1'
#
loop_
_entity.id
_entity.type
_entity.pdbx_description
1 polymer ?
#
loop_
_entity_poly.entity_id
_entity_poly.type
_entity_poly.pdbx_seq_one_letter_code
_entity_poly.pdbx_strand_id
1 'polypeptide(L)'
;MMILDSVSEKLRSKHVRTLELLQRTLDENVELRERVAKLQKVWYSGFLVCQGLPRSNLSSELENEIERLKEEHARKLKEVEEAASAKLAEQVLAADTLVAANNKLKNNMITMDVALRDARDRLKYERQTWNGERAQLEATISEATKTLPPASPSRLKRNQPQTEALIEEEKSNQRLEAELVLSRQACSNADAARQSAEARLIEVKNDFERVFKEAATQREQIAALQTQLATAQQQQKTMSDELKSLRERNRALEGKSPKERPSSAASAKLQLQQMTLLAKLQDTEERYDKLDIEHRNLQSQTTRLQQQLANEIAQRRADAAESGIFAIHVELKRENFQLRAQVEELKALQRRFLTTAKKKTMSFPSL
;
A
#
# COMPACT_ATOMS: atom_id res chain seq x y z
N MET A 1 -32.56 -44.38 17.83
CA MET A 1 -31.66 -45.15 16.93
C MET A 1 -30.97 -44.27 15.88
N MET A 2 -31.63 -43.26 15.28
CA MET A 2 -31.06 -42.44 14.18
C MET A 2 -29.87 -41.50 14.53
N ILE A 3 -29.67 -41.11 15.79
CA ILE A 3 -28.61 -40.15 16.17
C ILE A 3 -27.21 -40.81 16.13
N LEU A 4 -27.12 -42.10 16.48
CA LEU A 4 -25.86 -42.88 16.43
C LEU A 4 -25.37 -43.09 15.00
N ASP A 5 -26.28 -43.21 14.03
CA ASP A 5 -25.92 -43.31 12.61
C ASP A 5 -25.33 -42.00 12.08
N SER A 6 -25.88 -40.85 12.48
CA SER A 6 -25.38 -39.54 12.02
C SER A 6 -23.97 -39.19 12.52
N VAL A 7 -23.62 -39.65 13.74
CA VAL A 7 -22.27 -39.47 14.31
C VAL A 7 -21.29 -40.43 13.65
N SER A 8 -21.70 -41.68 13.43
CA SER A 8 -20.90 -42.70 12.73
C SER A 8 -20.64 -42.32 11.27
N GLU A 9 -21.62 -41.71 10.59
CA GLU A 9 -21.50 -41.22 9.22
C GLU A 9 -20.56 -40.00 9.12
N LYS A 10 -20.64 -39.06 10.08
CA LYS A 10 -19.66 -37.96 10.18
C LYS A 10 -18.25 -38.45 10.47
N LEU A 11 -18.09 -39.49 11.30
CA LEU A 11 -16.78 -40.08 11.58
C LEU A 11 -16.22 -40.76 10.33
N ARG A 12 -17.04 -41.53 9.62
CA ARG A 12 -16.69 -42.15 8.34
C ARG A 12 -16.31 -41.11 7.29
N SER A 13 -17.08 -40.04 7.14
CA SER A 13 -16.79 -38.93 6.22
C SER A 13 -15.46 -38.23 6.55
N LYS A 14 -15.16 -38.00 7.83
CA LYS A 14 -13.86 -37.45 8.25
C LYS A 14 -12.71 -38.41 7.95
N HIS A 15 -12.90 -39.70 8.18
CA HIS A 15 -11.89 -40.72 7.90
C HIS A 15 -11.61 -40.83 6.41
N VAL A 16 -12.65 -40.85 5.57
CA VAL A 16 -12.54 -40.82 4.11
C VAL A 16 -11.79 -39.57 3.65
N ARG A 17 -12.15 -38.39 4.15
CA ARG A 17 -11.48 -37.13 3.79
C ARG A 17 -10.00 -37.10 4.21
N THR A 18 -9.68 -37.74 5.33
CA THR A 18 -8.29 -37.88 5.80
C THR A 18 -7.50 -38.84 4.90
N LEU A 19 -8.12 -39.94 4.46
CA LEU A 19 -7.53 -40.88 3.51
C LEU A 19 -7.34 -40.25 2.13
N GLU A 20 -8.29 -39.45 1.65
CA GLU A 20 -8.16 -38.68 0.40
C GLU A 20 -7.00 -37.66 0.47
N LEU A 21 -6.86 -36.96 1.60
CA LEU A 21 -5.75 -36.06 1.84
C LEU A 21 -4.40 -36.80 1.86
N LEU A 22 -4.32 -37.94 2.54
CA LEU A 22 -3.11 -38.75 2.58
C LEU A 22 -2.76 -39.33 1.21
N GLN A 23 -3.74 -39.79 0.44
CA GLN A 23 -3.55 -40.26 -0.93
C GLN A 23 -3.01 -39.14 -1.81
N ARG A 24 -3.60 -37.94 -1.73
CA ARG A 24 -3.15 -36.77 -2.46
C ARG A 24 -1.72 -36.37 -2.10
N THR A 25 -1.36 -36.40 -0.82
CA THR A 25 0.02 -36.15 -0.37
C THR A 25 0.98 -37.23 -0.87
N LEU A 26 0.53 -38.48 -0.99
CA LEU A 26 1.34 -39.56 -1.57
C LEU A 26 1.57 -39.34 -3.07
N ASP A 27 0.53 -38.98 -3.81
CA ASP A 27 0.61 -38.70 -5.25
C ASP A 27 1.52 -37.49 -5.53
N GLU A 28 1.40 -36.42 -4.72
CA GLU A 28 2.30 -35.25 -4.78
C GLU A 28 3.75 -35.64 -4.47
N ASN A 29 4.00 -36.56 -3.53
CA ASN A 29 5.33 -37.08 -3.26
C ASN A 29 5.90 -37.92 -4.41
N VAL A 30 5.07 -38.68 -5.13
CA VAL A 30 5.47 -39.43 -6.33
C VAL A 30 5.85 -38.47 -7.46
N GLU A 31 5.05 -37.42 -7.69
CA GLU A 31 5.38 -36.37 -8.67
C GLU A 31 6.69 -35.67 -8.34
N LEU A 32 6.93 -35.34 -7.06
CA LEU A 32 8.18 -34.71 -6.63
C LEU A 32 9.38 -35.64 -6.87
N ARG A 33 9.24 -36.94 -6.58
CA ARG A 33 10.28 -37.93 -6.87
C ARG A 33 10.55 -38.06 -8.36
N GLU A 34 9.53 -38.04 -9.21
CA GLU A 34 9.73 -38.03 -10.66
C GLU A 34 10.42 -36.76 -11.16
N ARG A 35 10.07 -35.58 -10.61
CA ARG A 35 10.74 -34.32 -10.95
C ARG A 35 12.20 -34.34 -10.52
N VAL A 36 12.50 -34.86 -9.33
CA VAL A 36 13.87 -35.07 -8.85
C VAL A 36 14.61 -36.07 -9.73
N ALA A 37 13.99 -37.19 -10.12
CA ALA A 37 14.60 -38.17 -11.02
C ALA A 37 14.87 -37.59 -12.41
N LYS A 38 13.97 -36.76 -12.95
CA LYS A 38 14.17 -36.03 -14.22
C LYS A 38 15.33 -35.04 -14.11
N LEU A 39 15.41 -34.25 -13.04
CA LEU A 39 16.52 -33.33 -12.78
C LEU A 39 17.84 -34.09 -12.61
N GLN A 40 17.82 -35.22 -11.91
CA GLN A 40 18.99 -36.06 -11.69
C GLN A 40 19.45 -36.73 -12.99
N LYS A 41 18.52 -37.12 -13.88
CA LYS A 41 18.83 -37.65 -15.21
C LYS A 41 19.42 -36.58 -16.15
N VAL A 42 18.91 -35.35 -16.09
CA VAL A 42 19.49 -34.19 -16.79
C VAL A 42 20.88 -33.86 -16.23
N TRP A 43 21.06 -33.94 -14.91
CA TRP A 43 22.35 -33.72 -14.26
C TRP A 43 23.37 -34.78 -14.65
N TYR A 44 23.01 -36.06 -14.63
CA TYR A 44 23.89 -37.14 -15.06
C TYR A 44 24.12 -37.15 -16.58
N SER A 45 23.13 -36.80 -17.42
CA SER A 45 23.34 -36.72 -18.88
C SER A 45 24.19 -35.51 -19.26
N GLY A 46 24.02 -34.37 -18.58
CA GLY A 46 24.90 -33.21 -18.72
C GLY A 46 26.33 -33.52 -18.28
N PHE A 47 26.49 -34.29 -17.20
CA PHE A 47 27.80 -34.74 -16.72
C PHE A 47 28.46 -35.78 -17.65
N LEU A 48 27.68 -36.65 -18.29
CA LEU A 48 28.17 -37.65 -19.26
C LEU A 48 28.57 -37.04 -20.61
N VAL A 49 27.88 -36.00 -21.08
CA VAL A 49 28.28 -35.24 -22.29
C VAL A 49 29.63 -34.52 -22.08
N CYS A 50 30.02 -34.27 -20.83
CA CYS A 50 31.29 -33.63 -20.48
C CYS A 50 32.51 -34.56 -20.39
N GLN A 51 32.37 -35.88 -20.64
CA GLN A 51 33.51 -36.82 -20.58
C GLN A 51 34.38 -36.86 -21.85
N GLY A 52 34.00 -36.16 -22.92
CA GLY A 52 34.70 -36.24 -24.22
C GLY A 52 35.49 -34.99 -24.66
N LEU A 53 35.44 -33.87 -23.93
CA LEU A 53 36.06 -32.61 -24.36
C LEU A 53 37.23 -32.20 -23.44
N PRO A 54 38.29 -31.56 -23.97
CA PRO A 54 39.45 -31.16 -23.19
C PRO A 54 39.03 -30.27 -22.01
N ARG A 55 39.36 -30.69 -20.78
CA ARG A 55 39.00 -30.01 -19.52
C ARG A 55 39.36 -28.52 -19.45
N SER A 56 40.25 -28.02 -20.32
CA SER A 56 40.63 -26.61 -20.35
C SER A 56 39.52 -25.68 -20.88
N ASN A 57 38.68 -26.16 -21.80
CA ASN A 57 37.69 -25.31 -22.46
C ASN A 57 36.31 -25.37 -21.78
N LEU A 58 36.02 -26.48 -21.08
CA LEU A 58 34.77 -26.66 -20.35
C LEU A 58 34.66 -25.73 -19.14
N SER A 59 35.78 -25.47 -18.44
CA SER A 59 35.77 -24.53 -17.30
C SER A 59 35.47 -23.11 -17.77
N SER A 60 36.08 -22.67 -18.86
CA SER A 60 35.82 -21.34 -19.44
C SER A 60 34.41 -21.22 -20.00
N GLU A 61 33.86 -22.27 -20.62
CA GLU A 61 32.47 -22.26 -21.11
C GLU A 61 31.47 -22.21 -19.96
N LEU A 62 31.71 -22.95 -18.88
CA LEU A 62 30.87 -22.91 -17.67
C LEU A 62 30.99 -21.56 -16.94
N GLU A 63 32.17 -20.97 -16.87
CA GLU A 63 32.37 -19.62 -16.31
C GLU A 63 31.64 -18.56 -17.13
N ASN A 64 31.75 -18.62 -18.47
CA ASN A 64 31.03 -17.74 -19.38
C ASN A 64 29.51 -17.90 -19.25
N GLU A 65 29.01 -19.13 -19.10
CA GLU A 65 27.58 -19.39 -18.92
C GLU A 65 27.08 -18.90 -17.55
N ILE A 66 27.88 -19.05 -16.49
CA ILE A 66 27.59 -18.48 -15.17
C ILE A 66 27.53 -16.96 -15.25
N GLU A 67 28.44 -16.33 -15.97
CA GLU A 67 28.47 -14.88 -16.16
C GLU A 67 27.26 -14.39 -16.96
N ARG A 68 26.92 -15.10 -18.05
CA ARG A 68 25.70 -14.86 -18.84
C ARG A 68 24.44 -14.97 -17.98
N LEU A 69 24.34 -16.00 -17.13
CA LEU A 69 23.19 -16.19 -16.24
C LEU A 69 23.13 -15.10 -15.16
N LYS A 70 24.25 -14.66 -14.61
CA LYS A 70 24.30 -13.53 -13.66
C LYS A 70 23.81 -12.24 -14.31
N GLU A 71 24.26 -11.93 -15.52
CA GLU A 71 23.81 -10.76 -16.27
C GLU A 71 22.31 -10.84 -16.62
N GLU A 72 21.83 -12.02 -17.01
CA GLU A 72 20.41 -12.24 -17.30
C GLU A 72 19.54 -12.08 -16.05
N HIS A 73 19.97 -12.61 -14.90
CA HIS A 73 19.30 -12.41 -13.62
C HIS A 73 19.32 -10.94 -13.19
N ALA A 74 20.46 -10.25 -13.31
CA ALA A 74 20.56 -8.83 -12.99
C ALA A 74 19.63 -7.97 -13.87
N ARG A 75 19.52 -8.28 -15.17
CA ARG A 75 18.58 -7.61 -16.08
C ARG A 75 17.13 -7.86 -15.68
N LYS A 76 16.74 -9.11 -15.44
CA LYS A 76 15.36 -9.44 -15.00
C LYS A 76 15.00 -8.78 -13.67
N LEU A 77 15.94 -8.72 -12.74
CA LEU A 77 15.72 -8.09 -11.44
C LEU A 77 15.50 -6.58 -11.60
N LYS A 78 16.31 -5.93 -12.44
CA LYS A 78 16.14 -4.52 -12.79
C LYS A 78 14.82 -4.23 -13.51
N GLU A 79 14.41 -5.08 -14.45
CA GLU A 79 13.11 -4.95 -15.13
C GLU A 79 11.94 -5.06 -14.15
N VAL A 80 12.02 -5.99 -13.18
CA VAL A 80 11.00 -6.13 -12.13
C VAL A 80 10.99 -4.92 -11.19
N GLU A 81 12.15 -4.40 -10.80
CA GLU A 81 12.27 -3.19 -9.99
C GLU A 81 11.72 -1.95 -10.72
N GLU A 82 12.02 -1.79 -12.01
CA GLU A 82 11.51 -0.70 -12.84
C GLU A 82 9.98 -0.81 -13.00
N ALA A 83 9.45 -2.00 -13.26
CA ALA A 83 8.01 -2.25 -13.34
C ALA A 83 7.29 -1.99 -12.00
N ALA A 84 7.89 -2.40 -10.88
CA ALA A 84 7.37 -2.12 -9.55
C ALA A 84 7.40 -0.61 -9.24
N SER A 85 8.46 0.08 -9.64
CA SER A 85 8.60 1.53 -9.47
C SER A 85 7.59 2.30 -10.29
N ALA A 86 7.36 1.89 -11.55
CA ALA A 86 6.32 2.48 -12.41
C ALA A 86 4.92 2.29 -11.82
N LYS A 87 4.61 1.07 -11.35
CA LYS A 87 3.33 0.77 -10.69
C LYS A 87 3.13 1.58 -9.41
N LEU A 88 4.18 1.77 -8.62
CA LEU A 88 4.13 2.62 -7.42
C LEU A 88 3.86 4.08 -7.80
N ALA A 89 4.51 4.60 -8.83
CA ALA A 89 4.28 5.97 -9.31
C ALA A 89 2.83 6.18 -9.78
N GLU A 90 2.26 5.22 -10.51
CA GLU A 90 0.84 5.25 -10.90
C GLU A 90 -0.10 5.24 -9.69
N GLN A 91 0.19 4.42 -8.68
CA GLN A 91 -0.60 4.37 -7.45
C GLN A 91 -0.53 5.68 -6.65
N VAL A 92 0.64 6.32 -6.60
CA VAL A 92 0.82 7.63 -5.96
C VAL A 92 -0.01 8.70 -6.68
N LEU A 93 0.04 8.75 -8.01
CA LEU A 93 -0.76 9.70 -8.80
C LEU A 93 -2.28 9.48 -8.61
N ALA A 94 -2.72 8.22 -8.54
CA ALA A 94 -4.11 7.89 -8.26
C ALA A 94 -4.53 8.34 -6.84
N ALA A 95 -3.67 8.12 -5.85
CA ALA A 95 -3.91 8.57 -4.47
C ALA A 95 -4.01 10.10 -4.39
N ASP A 96 -3.09 10.84 -5.04
CA ASP A 96 -3.10 12.30 -5.07
C ASP A 96 -4.38 12.84 -5.72
N THR A 97 -4.84 12.19 -6.79
CA THR A 97 -6.09 12.55 -7.48
C THR A 97 -7.30 12.35 -6.57
N LEU A 98 -7.35 11.24 -5.84
CA LEU A 98 -8.41 10.97 -4.86
C LEU A 98 -8.39 11.95 -3.69
N VAL A 99 -7.21 12.31 -3.18
CA VAL A 99 -7.05 13.31 -2.12
C VAL A 99 -7.54 14.69 -2.61
N ALA A 100 -7.18 15.09 -3.83
CA ALA A 100 -7.67 16.34 -4.41
C ALA A 100 -9.20 16.35 -4.57
N ALA A 101 -9.79 15.26 -5.06
CA ALA A 101 -11.24 15.11 -5.16
C ALA A 101 -11.93 15.15 -3.80
N ASN A 102 -11.37 14.50 -2.78
CA ASN A 102 -11.89 14.50 -1.42
C ASN A 102 -11.85 15.91 -0.81
N ASN A 103 -10.75 16.64 -0.97
CA ASN A 103 -10.64 18.02 -0.51
C ASN A 103 -11.66 18.94 -1.20
N LYS A 104 -11.90 18.75 -2.50
CA LYS A 104 -12.93 19.49 -3.23
C LYS A 104 -14.33 19.19 -2.68
N LEU A 105 -14.64 17.92 -2.41
CA LEU A 105 -15.91 17.51 -1.81
C LEU A 105 -16.11 18.11 -0.41
N LYS A 106 -15.08 18.09 0.44
CA LYS A 106 -15.12 18.73 1.76
C LYS A 106 -15.41 20.23 1.66
N ASN A 107 -14.73 20.94 0.75
CA ASN A 107 -14.97 22.36 0.54
C ASN A 107 -16.39 22.66 0.04
N ASN A 108 -16.92 21.82 -0.87
CA ASN A 108 -18.29 21.95 -1.34
C ASN A 108 -19.30 21.69 -0.21
N MET A 109 -19.06 20.68 0.63
CA MET A 109 -19.90 20.38 1.78
C MET A 109 -19.94 21.54 2.79
N ILE A 110 -18.78 22.12 3.12
CA ILE A 110 -18.70 23.32 3.98
C ILE A 110 -19.47 24.49 3.35
N THR A 111 -19.30 24.72 2.05
CA THR A 111 -20.02 25.78 1.32
C THR A 111 -21.54 25.57 1.39
N MET A 112 -22.01 24.33 1.20
CA MET A 112 -23.44 24.01 1.30
C MET A 112 -23.95 24.15 2.73
N ASP A 113 -23.18 23.75 3.75
CA ASP A 113 -23.55 23.90 5.16
C ASP A 113 -23.68 25.38 5.57
N VAL A 114 -22.82 26.25 5.03
CA VAL A 114 -22.92 27.71 5.23
C VAL A 114 -24.17 28.25 4.53
N ALA A 115 -24.39 27.90 3.26
CA ALA A 115 -25.58 28.34 2.52
C ALA A 115 -26.89 27.88 3.17
N LEU A 116 -26.92 26.66 3.72
CA LEU A 116 -28.08 26.14 4.46
C LEU A 116 -28.31 26.88 5.79
N ARG A 117 -27.24 27.26 6.50
CA ARG A 117 -27.35 28.10 7.70
C ARG A 117 -27.92 29.47 7.34
N ASP A 118 -27.37 30.12 6.33
CA ASP A 118 -27.84 31.44 5.88
C ASP A 118 -29.31 31.40 5.44
N ALA A 119 -29.72 30.35 4.72
CA ALA A 119 -31.11 30.16 4.32
C ALA A 119 -32.04 29.96 5.52
N ARG A 120 -31.62 29.19 6.53
CA ARG A 120 -32.38 29.02 7.78
C ARG A 120 -32.51 30.32 8.55
N ASP A 121 -31.45 31.11 8.64
CA ASP A 121 -31.46 32.39 9.34
C ASP A 121 -32.36 33.42 8.62
N ARG A 122 -32.33 33.44 7.28
CA ARG A 122 -33.25 34.26 6.46
C ARG A 122 -34.71 33.87 6.69
N LEU A 123 -35.04 32.57 6.63
CA LEU A 123 -36.40 32.09 6.89
C LEU A 123 -36.87 32.42 8.32
N LYS A 124 -35.96 32.35 9.30
CA LYS A 124 -36.27 32.73 10.68
C LYS A 124 -36.56 34.22 10.78
N TYR A 125 -35.77 35.06 10.12
CA TYR A 125 -35.98 36.51 10.07
C TYR A 125 -37.30 36.86 9.39
N GLU A 126 -37.58 36.31 8.20
CA GLU A 126 -38.85 36.51 7.49
C GLU A 126 -40.05 36.07 8.33
N ARG A 127 -39.95 34.94 9.03
CA ARG A 127 -41.02 34.51 9.94
C ARG A 127 -41.26 35.51 11.07
N GLN A 128 -40.20 36.11 11.61
CA GLN A 128 -40.33 37.15 12.64
C GLN A 128 -40.98 38.41 12.09
N THR A 129 -40.62 38.84 10.88
CA THR A 129 -41.23 40.02 10.24
C THR A 129 -42.72 39.77 9.95
N TRP A 130 -43.08 38.62 9.37
CA TRP A 130 -44.48 38.24 9.13
C TRP A 130 -45.30 38.19 10.42
N ASN A 131 -44.74 37.66 11.51
CA ASN A 131 -45.42 37.63 12.80
C ASN A 131 -45.63 39.05 13.37
N GLY A 132 -44.66 39.95 13.19
CA GLY A 132 -44.78 41.35 13.57
C GLY A 132 -45.84 42.10 12.77
N GLU A 133 -45.85 41.94 11.46
CA GLU A 133 -46.88 42.51 10.57
C GLU A 133 -48.28 41.99 10.92
N ARG A 134 -48.40 40.69 11.18
CA ARG A 134 -49.67 40.08 11.61
C ARG A 134 -50.16 40.66 12.93
N ALA A 135 -49.28 40.83 13.92
CA ALA A 135 -49.62 41.44 15.19
C ALA A 135 -50.06 42.91 15.04
N GLN A 136 -49.40 43.66 14.15
CA GLN A 136 -49.81 45.03 13.81
C GLN A 136 -51.18 45.09 13.14
N LEU A 137 -51.45 44.19 12.19
CA LEU A 137 -52.76 44.08 11.55
C LEU A 137 -53.84 43.69 12.55
N GLU A 138 -53.59 42.72 13.43
CA GLU A 138 -54.52 42.33 14.50
C GLU A 138 -54.81 43.49 15.47
N ALA A 139 -53.79 44.26 15.84
CA ALA A 139 -53.95 45.48 16.64
C ALA A 139 -54.81 46.53 15.92
N THR A 140 -54.55 46.76 14.64
CA THR A 140 -55.30 47.71 13.81
C THR A 140 -56.77 47.29 13.65
N ILE A 141 -57.04 46.01 13.42
CA ILE A 141 -58.40 45.45 13.36
C ILE A 141 -59.10 45.59 14.71
N SER A 142 -58.39 45.30 15.81
CA SER A 142 -58.92 45.43 17.18
C SER A 142 -59.23 46.88 17.56
N GLU A 143 -58.45 47.84 17.07
CA GLU A 143 -58.68 49.26 17.28
C GLU A 143 -59.84 49.77 16.42
N ALA A 144 -59.90 49.38 15.15
CA ALA A 144 -61.03 49.68 14.26
C ALA A 144 -62.35 49.14 14.81
N THR A 145 -62.37 47.91 15.34
CA THR A 145 -63.58 47.31 15.94
C THR A 145 -64.04 47.98 17.24
N LYS A 146 -63.15 48.65 18.00
CA LYS A 146 -63.54 49.47 19.15
C LYS A 146 -64.25 50.77 18.77
N THR A 147 -64.01 51.27 17.56
CA THR A 147 -64.57 52.54 17.06
C THR A 147 -65.89 52.39 16.29
N LEU A 148 -66.37 51.16 16.10
CA LEU A 148 -67.63 50.87 15.40
C LEU A 148 -68.79 50.65 16.39
N PRO A 149 -69.94 51.34 16.24
CA PRO A 149 -71.15 51.03 17.01
C PRO A 149 -71.72 49.65 16.59
N PRO A 150 -72.51 48.98 17.44
CA PRO A 150 -73.06 47.66 17.13
C PRO A 150 -73.87 47.71 15.83
N ALA A 151 -73.45 46.95 14.84
CA ALA A 151 -74.06 46.95 13.52
C ALA A 151 -75.50 46.42 13.60
N SER A 152 -76.47 47.31 13.35
CA SER A 152 -77.79 46.93 12.85
C SER A 152 -77.61 46.32 11.44
N PRO A 153 -78.47 45.38 11.00
CA PRO A 153 -78.29 44.65 9.76
C PRO A 153 -78.66 45.54 8.57
N SER A 154 -77.75 46.42 8.16
CA SER A 154 -77.84 47.11 6.89
C SER A 154 -77.28 46.19 5.81
N ARG A 155 -78.18 45.68 4.96
CA ARG A 155 -77.87 45.14 3.63
C ARG A 155 -76.96 46.13 2.89
N LEU A 156 -75.66 45.87 2.91
CA LEU A 156 -74.71 46.53 2.01
C LEU A 156 -74.87 45.89 0.64
N LYS A 157 -75.35 46.69 -0.31
CA LYS A 157 -75.37 46.36 -1.74
C LYS A 157 -73.94 46.00 -2.17
N ARG A 158 -73.75 44.72 -2.45
CA ARG A 158 -72.54 44.13 -3.02
C ARG A 158 -72.41 44.55 -4.48
N ASN A 159 -71.83 45.72 -4.72
CA ASN A 159 -71.39 46.16 -6.03
C ASN A 159 -69.88 46.43 -5.98
N GLN A 160 -69.07 45.37 -6.07
CA GLN A 160 -67.66 45.37 -6.50
C GLN A 160 -67.27 43.93 -6.90
N PRO A 161 -66.38 43.75 -7.89
CA PRO A 161 -66.46 42.64 -8.84
C PRO A 161 -66.01 41.33 -8.20
N GLN A 162 -66.94 40.39 -8.05
CA GLN A 162 -66.65 39.02 -7.58
C GLN A 162 -65.58 38.34 -8.43
N THR A 163 -65.41 38.80 -9.67
CA THR A 163 -64.43 38.31 -10.64
C THR A 163 -62.98 38.55 -10.22
N GLU A 164 -62.62 39.71 -9.65
CA GLU A 164 -61.22 40.02 -9.32
C GLU A 164 -60.73 39.25 -8.08
N ALA A 165 -61.60 39.06 -7.09
CA ALA A 165 -61.27 38.26 -5.89
C ALA A 165 -61.10 36.77 -6.22
N LEU A 166 -61.95 36.23 -7.10
CA LEU A 166 -61.82 34.85 -7.59
C LEU A 166 -60.53 34.66 -8.40
N ILE A 167 -60.16 35.65 -9.23
CA ILE A 167 -58.93 35.60 -10.03
C ILE A 167 -57.68 35.63 -9.13
N GLU A 168 -57.65 36.43 -8.06
CA GLU A 168 -56.53 36.44 -7.11
C GLU A 168 -56.46 35.16 -6.27
N GLU A 169 -57.60 34.60 -5.88
CA GLU A 169 -57.66 33.30 -5.18
C GLU A 169 -57.13 32.18 -6.10
N GLU A 170 -57.51 32.17 -7.37
CA GLU A 170 -57.04 31.19 -8.36
C GLU A 170 -55.54 31.30 -8.61
N LYS A 171 -54.99 32.52 -8.71
CA LYS A 171 -53.53 32.73 -8.79
C LYS A 171 -52.81 32.26 -7.52
N SER A 172 -53.41 32.45 -6.34
CA SER A 172 -52.83 31.99 -5.08
C SER A 172 -52.80 30.46 -4.99
N ASN A 173 -53.86 29.79 -5.45
CA ASN A 173 -53.93 28.34 -5.53
C ASN A 173 -52.92 27.77 -6.53
N GLN A 174 -52.76 28.40 -7.69
CA GLN A 174 -51.74 28.01 -8.68
C GLN A 174 -50.32 28.13 -8.12
N ARG A 175 -50.03 29.15 -7.31
CA ARG A 175 -48.73 29.30 -6.62
C ARG A 175 -48.50 28.21 -5.59
N LEU A 176 -49.51 27.90 -4.78
CA LEU A 176 -49.45 26.82 -3.80
C LEU A 176 -49.27 25.44 -4.46
N GLU A 177 -49.94 25.18 -5.58
CA GLU A 177 -49.74 23.96 -6.36
C GLU A 177 -48.32 23.88 -6.93
N ALA A 178 -47.79 24.96 -7.48
CA ALA A 178 -46.41 25.00 -7.98
C ALA A 178 -45.40 24.73 -6.85
N GLU A 179 -45.61 25.31 -5.67
CA GLU A 179 -44.76 25.10 -4.49
C GLU A 179 -44.86 23.66 -3.96
N LEU A 180 -46.06 23.06 -3.96
CA LEU A 180 -46.27 21.65 -3.62
C LEU A 180 -45.55 20.71 -4.60
N VAL A 181 -45.57 21.01 -5.90
CA VAL A 181 -44.85 20.24 -6.92
C VAL A 181 -43.33 20.32 -6.67
N LEU A 182 -42.81 21.52 -6.42
CA LEU A 182 -41.39 21.72 -6.09
C LEU A 182 -41.00 20.98 -4.80
N SER A 183 -41.85 21.01 -3.77
CA SER A 183 -41.61 20.29 -2.52
C SER A 183 -41.60 18.78 -2.74
N ARG A 184 -42.53 18.24 -3.54
CA ARG A 184 -42.54 16.80 -3.89
C ARG A 184 -41.29 16.39 -4.65
N GLN A 185 -40.84 17.23 -5.59
CA GLN A 185 -39.62 16.98 -6.34
C GLN A 185 -38.37 17.04 -5.46
N ALA A 186 -38.32 17.98 -4.50
CA ALA A 186 -37.25 18.06 -3.51
C ALA A 186 -37.19 16.80 -2.62
N CYS A 187 -38.35 16.30 -2.15
CA CYS A 187 -38.42 15.04 -1.41
C CYS A 187 -37.93 13.85 -2.25
N SER A 188 -38.37 13.73 -3.50
CA SER A 188 -37.92 12.66 -4.39
C SER A 188 -36.41 12.68 -4.63
N ASN A 189 -35.83 13.87 -4.80
CA ASN A 189 -34.38 14.03 -4.95
C ASN A 189 -33.63 13.67 -3.66
N ALA A 190 -34.18 14.04 -2.50
CA ALA A 190 -33.61 13.69 -1.20
C ALA A 190 -33.64 12.17 -0.96
N ASP A 191 -34.74 11.50 -1.32
CA ASP A 191 -34.86 10.04 -1.21
C ASP A 191 -33.89 9.31 -2.15
N ALA A 192 -33.73 9.79 -3.39
CA ALA A 192 -32.75 9.25 -4.32
C ALA A 192 -31.30 9.42 -3.80
N ALA A 193 -30.98 10.60 -3.23
CA ALA A 193 -29.69 10.84 -2.61
C ALA A 193 -29.45 9.93 -1.40
N ARG A 194 -30.48 9.70 -0.57
CA ARG A 194 -30.42 8.79 0.58
C ARG A 194 -30.15 7.36 0.13
N GLN A 195 -30.89 6.84 -0.85
CA GLN A 195 -30.68 5.50 -1.39
C GLN A 195 -29.28 5.33 -1.99
N SER A 196 -28.78 6.35 -2.70
CA SER A 196 -27.41 6.34 -3.23
C SER A 196 -26.35 6.31 -2.13
N ALA A 197 -26.55 7.07 -1.05
CA ALA A 197 -25.65 7.05 0.10
C ALA A 197 -25.68 5.71 0.85
N GLU A 198 -26.86 5.12 1.03
CA GLU A 198 -27.03 3.79 1.63
C GLU A 198 -26.33 2.70 0.81
N ALA A 199 -26.46 2.72 -0.52
CA ALA A 199 -25.77 1.78 -1.40
C ALA A 199 -24.23 1.88 -1.26
N ARG A 200 -23.68 3.10 -1.28
CA ARG A 200 -22.24 3.32 -1.07
C ARG A 200 -21.76 2.87 0.30
N LEU A 201 -22.58 3.04 1.34
CA LEU A 201 -22.24 2.59 2.69
C LEU A 201 -22.15 1.05 2.76
N ILE A 202 -23.04 0.34 2.06
CA ILE A 202 -22.98 -1.12 1.93
C ILE A 202 -21.72 -1.55 1.18
N GLU A 203 -21.36 -0.89 0.09
CA GLU A 203 -20.12 -1.15 -0.65
C GLU A 203 -18.88 -0.99 0.23
N VAL A 204 -18.76 0.14 0.94
CA VAL A 204 -17.64 0.40 1.86
C VAL A 204 -17.57 -0.65 2.97
N LYS A 205 -18.73 -1.07 3.51
CA LYS A 205 -18.78 -2.13 4.52
C LYS A 205 -18.25 -3.46 3.96
N ASN A 206 -18.67 -3.84 2.75
CA ASN A 206 -18.21 -5.07 2.10
C ASN A 206 -16.71 -5.03 1.81
N ASP A 207 -16.20 -3.88 1.35
CA ASP A 207 -14.77 -3.66 1.13
C ASP A 207 -13.98 -3.78 2.44
N PHE A 208 -14.49 -3.20 3.53
CA PHE A 208 -13.87 -3.32 4.84
C PHE A 208 -13.81 -4.77 5.33
N GLU A 209 -14.89 -5.54 5.17
CA GLU A 209 -14.91 -6.96 5.51
C GLU A 209 -13.93 -7.78 4.66
N ARG A 210 -13.79 -7.45 3.36
CA ARG A 210 -12.81 -8.08 2.47
C ARG A 210 -11.38 -7.80 2.95
N VAL A 211 -11.04 -6.53 3.15
CA VAL A 211 -9.70 -6.12 3.60
C VAL A 211 -9.37 -6.71 4.97
N PHE A 212 -10.35 -6.80 5.87
CA PHE A 212 -10.16 -7.43 7.17
C PHE A 212 -9.81 -8.92 7.05
N LYS A 213 -10.50 -9.66 6.16
CA LYS A 213 -10.19 -11.07 5.89
C LYS A 213 -8.81 -11.23 5.26
N GLU A 214 -8.45 -10.38 4.30
CA GLU A 214 -7.12 -10.38 3.68
C GLU A 214 -6.01 -10.08 4.70
N ALA A 215 -6.23 -9.12 5.61
CA ALA A 215 -5.28 -8.83 6.66
C ALA A 215 -5.11 -10.00 7.65
N ALA A 216 -6.20 -10.74 7.93
CA ALA A 216 -6.14 -11.93 8.77
C ALA A 216 -5.32 -13.05 8.10
N THR A 217 -5.55 -13.33 6.82
CA THR A 217 -4.79 -14.36 6.09
C THR A 217 -3.31 -13.99 5.95
N GLN A 218 -3.00 -12.71 5.72
CA GLN A 218 -1.62 -12.23 5.71
C GLN A 218 -0.92 -12.42 7.07
N ARG A 219 -1.62 -12.17 8.18
CA ARG A 219 -1.06 -12.42 9.53
C ARG A 219 -0.76 -13.90 9.77
N GLU A 220 -1.65 -14.79 9.32
CA GLU A 220 -1.42 -16.24 9.39
C GLU A 220 -0.20 -16.67 8.56
N GLN A 221 -0.05 -16.12 7.35
CA GLN A 221 1.12 -16.38 6.49
C GLN A 221 2.42 -15.89 7.15
N ILE A 222 2.41 -14.70 7.75
CA ILE A 222 3.57 -14.16 8.48
C ILE A 222 3.94 -15.08 9.65
N ALA A 223 2.96 -15.55 10.43
CA ALA A 223 3.21 -16.47 11.53
C ALA A 223 3.79 -17.82 11.06
N ALA A 224 3.29 -18.34 9.92
CA ALA A 224 3.83 -19.56 9.31
C ALA A 224 5.28 -19.37 8.85
N LEU A 225 5.59 -18.26 8.18
CA LEU A 225 6.95 -17.93 7.73
C LEU A 225 7.91 -17.74 8.90
N GLN A 226 7.47 -17.10 9.99
CA GLN A 226 8.27 -16.96 11.21
C GLN A 226 8.60 -18.33 11.83
N THR A 227 7.63 -19.26 11.82
CA THR A 227 7.84 -20.63 12.32
C THR A 227 8.83 -21.40 11.44
N GLN A 228 8.73 -21.25 10.11
CA GLN A 228 9.68 -21.84 9.17
C GLN A 228 11.09 -21.29 9.35
N LEU A 229 11.22 -19.97 9.54
CA LEU A 229 12.50 -19.33 9.80
C LEU A 229 13.15 -19.86 11.09
N ALA A 230 12.37 -19.96 12.18
CA ALA A 230 12.87 -20.51 13.45
C ALA A 230 13.35 -21.97 13.28
N THR A 231 12.60 -22.77 12.51
CA THR A 231 12.98 -24.16 12.21
C THR A 231 14.28 -24.23 11.40
N ALA A 232 14.41 -23.40 10.36
CA ALA A 232 15.61 -23.33 9.54
C ALA A 232 16.84 -22.88 10.34
N GLN A 233 16.69 -21.89 11.23
CA GLN A 233 17.74 -21.46 12.14
C GLN A 233 18.18 -22.58 13.09
N GLN A 234 17.23 -23.37 13.61
CA GLN A 234 17.55 -24.51 14.45
C GLN A 234 18.32 -25.59 13.66
N GLN A 235 17.91 -25.90 12.43
CA GLN A 235 18.62 -26.83 11.56
C GLN A 235 20.03 -26.34 11.20
N GLN A 236 20.19 -25.05 10.94
CA GLN A 236 21.50 -24.45 10.69
C GLN A 236 22.42 -24.60 11.91
N LYS A 237 21.88 -24.39 13.12
CA LYS A 237 22.62 -24.55 14.37
C LYS A 237 23.06 -26.00 14.58
N THR A 238 22.17 -26.97 14.40
CA THR A 238 22.53 -28.40 14.53
C THR A 238 23.59 -28.81 13.52
N MET A 239 23.47 -28.40 12.26
CA MET A 239 24.49 -28.67 11.24
C MET A 239 25.83 -28.01 11.57
N SER A 240 25.81 -26.79 12.14
CA SER A 240 27.03 -26.12 12.58
C SER A 240 27.72 -26.87 13.72
N ASP A 241 26.96 -27.35 14.69
CA ASP A 241 27.48 -28.12 15.83
C ASP A 241 28.00 -29.51 15.39
N GLU A 242 27.32 -30.17 14.45
CA GLU A 242 27.82 -31.41 13.82
C GLU A 242 29.14 -31.19 13.08
N LEU A 243 29.27 -30.11 12.31
CA LEU A 243 30.52 -29.76 11.63
C LEU A 243 31.66 -29.47 12.62
N LYS A 244 31.37 -28.80 13.74
CA LYS A 244 32.36 -28.58 14.81
C LYS A 244 32.80 -29.90 15.43
N SER A 245 31.86 -30.78 15.77
CA SER A 245 32.16 -32.11 16.31
C SER A 245 32.99 -32.95 15.34
N LEU A 246 32.67 -32.95 14.05
CA LEU A 246 33.47 -33.63 13.02
C LEU A 246 34.88 -33.05 12.89
N ARG A 247 35.03 -31.71 12.98
CA ARG A 247 36.36 -31.05 12.97
C ARG A 247 37.19 -31.43 14.20
N GLU A 248 36.60 -31.45 15.38
CA GLU A 248 37.27 -31.90 16.61
C GLU A 248 37.69 -33.36 16.53
N ARG A 249 36.82 -34.23 15.99
CA ARG A 249 37.12 -35.65 15.78
C ARG A 249 38.24 -35.85 14.77
N ASN A 250 38.26 -35.09 13.68
CA ASN A 250 39.37 -35.09 12.71
C ASN A 250 40.68 -34.61 13.36
N ARG A 251 40.67 -33.51 14.13
CA ARG A 251 41.86 -33.05 14.87
C ARG A 251 42.37 -34.10 15.85
N ALA A 252 41.47 -34.81 16.55
CA ALA A 252 41.82 -35.88 17.47
C ALA A 252 42.40 -37.12 16.76
N LEU A 253 41.94 -37.43 15.55
CA LEU A 253 42.50 -38.50 14.71
C LEU A 253 43.87 -38.12 14.14
N GLU A 254 44.04 -36.87 13.72
CA GLU A 254 45.33 -36.34 13.25
C GLU A 254 46.38 -36.38 14.37
N GLY A 255 46.02 -35.99 15.61
CA GLY A 255 46.90 -36.06 16.78
C GLY A 255 47.28 -37.49 17.22
N LYS A 256 46.51 -38.52 16.81
CA LYS A 256 46.80 -39.93 17.11
C LYS A 256 47.63 -40.63 16.03
N SER A 257 47.91 -39.99 14.88
CA SER A 257 48.63 -40.60 13.76
C SER A 257 50.09 -40.13 13.49
N PRO A 258 50.92 -39.71 14.47
CA PRO A 258 52.27 -39.25 14.10
C PRO A 258 53.30 -40.38 13.89
N LYS A 259 52.97 -41.67 14.10
CA LYS A 259 54.02 -42.68 14.27
C LYS A 259 54.27 -43.69 13.14
N GLU A 260 53.43 -43.79 12.11
CA GLU A 260 53.72 -44.71 11.00
C GLU A 260 53.16 -44.17 9.68
N ARG A 261 53.97 -43.44 8.91
CA ARG A 261 53.79 -43.40 7.44
C ARG A 261 55.13 -43.37 6.72
N PRO A 262 55.31 -44.20 5.68
CA PRO A 262 56.47 -44.16 4.82
C PRO A 262 56.45 -42.88 3.98
N SER A 263 57.63 -42.26 3.88
CA SER A 263 57.93 -41.14 2.99
C SER A 263 57.61 -41.51 1.54
N SER A 264 56.55 -40.93 0.99
CA SER A 264 56.31 -40.90 -0.46
C SER A 264 55.88 -39.49 -0.88
N ALA A 265 56.28 -39.08 -2.09
CA ALA A 265 55.99 -37.75 -2.63
C ALA A 265 54.48 -37.41 -2.70
N ALA A 266 53.60 -38.43 -2.69
CA ALA A 266 52.15 -38.25 -2.61
C ALA A 266 51.68 -37.78 -1.21
N SER A 267 52.34 -38.24 -0.14
CA SER A 267 52.03 -37.82 1.24
C SER A 267 52.43 -36.35 1.48
N ALA A 268 53.60 -35.94 0.96
CA ALA A 268 54.04 -34.54 1.03
C ALA A 268 53.14 -33.61 0.22
N LYS A 269 52.69 -34.03 -0.98
CA LYS A 269 51.69 -33.26 -1.77
C LYS A 269 50.36 -33.12 -1.04
N LEU A 270 49.88 -34.18 -0.39
CA LEU A 270 48.64 -34.13 0.38
C LEU A 270 48.76 -33.20 1.61
N GLN A 271 49.87 -33.24 2.34
CA GLN A 271 50.14 -32.32 3.44
C GLN A 271 50.24 -30.86 2.95
N LEU A 272 50.89 -30.60 1.82
CA LEU A 272 50.96 -29.26 1.23
C LEU A 272 49.56 -28.76 0.82
N GLN A 273 48.74 -29.63 0.23
CA GLN A 273 47.36 -29.32 -0.13
C GLN A 273 46.51 -29.03 1.10
N GLN A 274 46.69 -29.80 2.18
CA GLN A 274 46.01 -29.58 3.46
C GLN A 274 46.41 -28.23 4.09
N MET A 275 47.70 -27.89 4.12
CA MET A 275 48.18 -26.59 4.60
C MET A 275 47.64 -25.44 3.76
N THR A 276 47.57 -25.61 2.44
CA THR A 276 47.01 -24.60 1.52
C THR A 276 45.52 -24.39 1.77
N LEU A 277 44.76 -25.46 2.01
CA LEU A 277 43.33 -25.36 2.33
C LEU A 277 43.09 -24.70 3.69
N LEU A 278 43.92 -24.99 4.69
CA LEU A 278 43.84 -24.32 5.99
C LEU A 278 44.16 -22.82 5.88
N ALA A 279 45.20 -22.45 5.11
CA ALA A 279 45.52 -21.04 4.87
C ALA A 279 44.39 -20.31 4.14
N LYS A 280 43.76 -20.95 3.14
CA LYS A 280 42.58 -20.39 2.47
C LYS A 280 41.39 -20.23 3.41
N LEU A 281 41.18 -21.20 4.30
CA LEU A 281 40.09 -21.16 5.27
C LEU A 281 40.30 -20.01 6.27
N GLN A 282 41.53 -19.83 6.75
CA GLN A 282 41.89 -18.71 7.62
C GLN A 282 41.70 -17.34 6.93
N ASP A 283 42.13 -17.19 5.66
CA ASP A 283 41.88 -15.96 4.89
C ASP A 283 40.37 -15.68 4.71
N THR A 284 39.56 -16.72 4.50
CA THR A 284 38.10 -16.56 4.43
C THR A 284 37.47 -16.19 5.77
N GLU A 285 37.97 -16.71 6.89
CA GLU A 285 37.52 -16.35 8.22
C GLU A 285 37.86 -14.89 8.55
N GLU A 286 39.08 -14.43 8.25
CA GLU A 286 39.48 -13.03 8.43
C GLU A 286 38.65 -12.05 7.56
N ARG A 287 38.31 -12.45 6.34
CA ARG A 287 37.42 -11.67 5.47
C ARG A 287 35.99 -11.62 6.01
N TYR A 288 35.51 -12.72 6.58
CA TYR A 288 34.20 -12.76 7.21
C TYR A 288 34.13 -11.85 8.43
N ASP A 289 35.15 -11.87 9.30
CA ASP A 289 35.22 -10.98 10.48
C ASP A 289 35.24 -9.50 10.07
N LYS A 290 35.97 -9.15 9.00
CA LYS A 290 35.95 -7.80 8.43
C LYS A 290 34.56 -7.40 7.94
N LEU A 291 33.89 -8.29 7.21
CA LEU A 291 32.55 -8.04 6.69
C LEU A 291 31.51 -7.90 7.82
N ASP A 292 31.64 -8.68 8.89
CA ASP A 292 30.77 -8.59 10.06
C ASP A 292 30.96 -7.25 10.82
N ILE A 293 32.19 -6.77 10.93
CA ILE A 293 32.48 -5.43 11.47
C ILE A 293 31.87 -4.33 10.59
N GLU A 294 32.03 -4.40 9.27
CA GLU A 294 31.43 -3.44 8.33
C GLU A 294 29.89 -3.45 8.42
N HIS A 295 29.28 -4.64 8.50
CA HIS A 295 27.84 -4.78 8.65
C HIS A 295 27.35 -4.13 9.95
N ARG A 296 28.03 -4.38 11.09
CA ARG A 296 27.69 -3.72 12.37
C ARG A 296 27.85 -2.20 12.30
N ASN A 297 28.90 -1.71 11.63
CA ASN A 297 29.11 -0.29 11.44
C ASN A 297 27.98 0.33 10.61
N LEU A 298 27.61 -0.28 9.48
CA LEU A 298 26.48 0.16 8.66
C LEU A 298 25.17 0.13 9.44
N GLN A 299 24.91 -0.92 10.22
CA GLN A 299 23.72 -0.99 11.07
C GLN A 299 23.69 0.14 12.12
N SER A 300 24.84 0.48 12.72
CA SER A 300 24.96 1.60 13.66
C SER A 300 24.75 2.95 12.97
N GLN A 301 25.19 3.11 11.73
CA GLN A 301 24.96 4.33 10.96
C GLN A 301 23.49 4.47 10.56
N THR A 302 22.86 3.40 10.11
CA THR A 302 21.43 3.38 9.76
C THR A 302 20.56 3.74 10.97
N THR A 303 20.85 3.17 12.13
CA THR A 303 20.10 3.49 13.37
C THR A 303 20.31 4.96 13.79
N ARG A 304 21.52 5.51 13.65
CA ARG A 304 21.77 6.95 13.88
C ARG A 304 20.99 7.84 12.92
N LEU A 305 20.99 7.52 11.62
CA LEU A 305 20.27 8.28 10.60
C LEU A 305 18.75 8.22 10.83
N GLN A 306 18.22 7.04 11.18
CA GLN A 306 16.81 6.89 11.54
C GLN A 306 16.44 7.74 12.76
N GLN A 307 17.30 7.78 13.78
CA GLN A 307 17.08 8.62 14.96
C GLN A 307 17.13 10.12 14.61
N GLN A 308 18.06 10.54 13.75
CA GLN A 308 18.15 11.93 13.28
C GLN A 308 16.89 12.33 12.51
N LEU A 309 16.41 11.48 11.59
CA LEU A 309 15.17 11.72 10.86
C LEU A 309 13.96 11.79 11.80
N ALA A 310 13.87 10.91 12.79
CA ALA A 310 12.81 10.94 13.78
C ALA A 310 12.82 12.25 14.60
N ASN A 311 14.00 12.72 14.98
CA ASN A 311 14.17 13.99 15.69
C ASN A 311 13.77 15.19 14.81
N GLU A 312 14.18 15.23 13.54
CA GLU A 312 13.78 16.28 12.59
C GLU A 312 12.27 16.30 12.35
N ILE A 313 11.64 15.14 12.21
CA ILE A 313 10.17 15.03 12.07
C ILE A 313 9.47 15.56 13.34
N ALA A 314 9.97 15.20 14.52
CA ALA A 314 9.43 15.68 15.78
C ALA A 314 9.56 17.20 15.91
N GLN A 315 10.72 17.76 15.51
CA GLN A 315 10.96 19.20 15.52
C GLN A 315 10.05 19.93 14.53
N ARG A 316 9.94 19.47 13.28
CA ARG A 316 9.01 20.06 12.30
C ARG A 316 7.55 19.98 12.73
N ARG A 317 7.16 18.92 13.46
CA ARG A 317 5.81 18.82 14.04
C ARG A 317 5.59 19.81 15.18
N ALA A 318 6.60 20.07 16.01
CA ALA A 318 6.54 21.08 17.05
C ALA A 318 6.46 22.49 16.45
N ASP A 319 7.31 22.80 15.47
CA ASP A 319 7.30 24.08 14.75
C ASP A 319 5.97 24.31 14.02
N ALA A 320 5.39 23.25 13.44
CA ALA A 320 4.07 23.29 12.83
C ALA A 320 2.93 23.51 13.84
N ALA A 321 3.08 23.03 15.07
CA ALA A 321 2.11 23.29 16.13
C ALA A 321 2.19 24.73 16.65
N GLU A 322 3.38 25.33 16.70
CA GLU A 322 3.61 26.69 17.16
C GLU A 322 3.28 27.77 16.10
N SER A 323 3.62 27.54 14.84
CA SER A 323 3.52 28.57 13.79
C SER A 323 2.12 28.72 13.17
N GLY A 324 1.19 27.80 13.42
CA GLY A 324 -0.15 27.85 12.84
C GLY A 324 -0.18 27.60 11.32
N ILE A 325 -1.28 27.06 10.83
CA ILE A 325 -1.43 26.55 9.44
C ILE A 325 -1.07 27.60 8.37
N PHE A 326 -1.28 28.90 8.67
CA PHE A 326 -1.01 29.99 7.75
C PHE A 326 0.48 30.30 7.59
N ALA A 327 1.27 30.30 8.67
CA ALA A 327 2.70 30.55 8.57
C ALA A 327 3.41 29.39 7.85
N ILE A 328 3.01 28.15 8.15
CA ILE A 328 3.49 26.96 7.42
C ILE A 328 3.17 27.07 5.92
N HIS A 329 1.97 27.54 5.56
CA HIS A 329 1.60 27.72 4.15
C HIS A 329 2.45 28.79 3.45
N VAL A 330 2.79 29.88 4.15
CA VAL A 330 3.66 30.95 3.62
C VAL A 330 5.09 30.44 3.46
N GLU A 331 5.62 29.69 4.43
CA GLU A 331 6.94 29.06 4.37
C GLU A 331 7.03 28.03 3.24
N LEU A 332 6.05 27.14 3.12
CA LEU A 332 5.96 26.18 2.01
C LEU A 332 5.86 26.87 0.66
N LYS A 333 5.14 27.99 0.54
CA LYS A 333 5.13 28.79 -0.69
C LYS A 333 6.50 29.37 -1.01
N ARG A 334 7.22 29.84 0.01
CA ARG A 334 8.57 30.40 -0.15
C ARG A 334 9.58 29.32 -0.57
N GLU A 335 9.54 28.17 0.08
CA GLU A 335 10.39 27.01 -0.23
C GLU A 335 10.08 26.45 -1.62
N ASN A 336 8.80 26.31 -1.99
CA ASN A 336 8.39 25.88 -3.32
C ASN A 336 8.86 26.86 -4.40
N PHE A 337 8.82 28.17 -4.11
CA PHE A 337 9.36 29.19 -5.01
C PHE A 337 10.88 29.05 -5.18
N GLN A 338 11.63 28.83 -4.10
CA GLN A 338 13.07 28.60 -4.14
C GLN A 338 13.44 27.32 -4.92
N LEU A 339 12.71 26.22 -4.71
CA LEU A 339 12.92 24.98 -5.45
C LEU A 339 12.65 25.16 -6.94
N ARG A 340 11.60 25.90 -7.32
CA ARG A 340 11.35 26.23 -8.74
C ARG A 340 12.48 27.05 -9.35
N ALA A 341 13.01 28.02 -8.60
CA ALA A 341 14.15 28.81 -9.05
C ALA A 341 15.40 27.94 -9.27
N GLN A 342 15.71 27.03 -8.33
CA GLN A 342 16.83 26.08 -8.47
C GLN A 342 16.63 25.12 -9.65
N VAL A 343 15.41 24.62 -9.87
CA VAL A 343 15.11 23.77 -11.02
C VAL A 343 15.29 24.52 -12.35
N GLU A 344 14.88 25.79 -12.43
CA GLU A 344 15.11 26.60 -13.63
C GLU A 344 16.60 26.93 -13.83
N GLU A 345 17.36 27.13 -12.76
CA GLU A 345 18.82 27.29 -12.83
C GLU A 345 19.50 26.00 -13.31
N LEU A 346 19.09 24.83 -12.80
CA LEU A 346 19.57 23.53 -13.27
C LEU A 346 19.22 23.28 -14.74
N LYS A 347 18.01 23.65 -15.18
CA LYS A 347 17.64 23.61 -16.60
C LYS A 347 18.47 24.57 -17.44
N ALA A 348 18.76 25.76 -16.94
CA ALA A 348 19.61 26.74 -17.64
C ALA A 348 21.05 26.23 -17.78
N LEU A 349 21.59 25.62 -16.72
CA LEU A 349 22.88 24.93 -16.75
C LEU A 349 22.86 23.77 -17.75
N GLN A 350 21.85 22.91 -17.71
CA GLN A 350 21.69 21.81 -18.66
C GLN A 350 21.64 22.31 -20.11
N ARG A 351 20.89 23.39 -20.40
CA ARG A 351 20.85 24.01 -21.73
C ARG A 351 22.23 24.56 -22.13
N ARG A 352 22.96 25.20 -21.22
CA ARG A 352 24.34 25.66 -21.47
C ARG A 352 25.27 24.49 -21.77
N PHE A 353 25.24 23.41 -20.98
CA PHE A 353 26.06 22.22 -21.20
C PHE A 353 25.75 21.53 -22.54
N LEU A 354 24.46 21.35 -22.86
CA LEU A 354 24.04 20.71 -24.12
C LEU A 354 24.35 21.57 -25.36
N THR A 355 24.29 22.91 -25.23
CA THR A 355 24.67 23.82 -26.33
C THR A 355 26.19 23.90 -26.52
N THR A 356 26.98 23.79 -25.45
CA THR A 356 28.45 23.65 -25.57
C THR A 356 28.88 22.29 -26.11
N ALA A 357 28.16 21.21 -25.81
CA ALA A 357 28.45 19.86 -26.32
C ALA A 357 28.22 19.76 -27.84
N LYS A 358 27.22 20.45 -28.40
CA LYS A 358 26.98 20.48 -29.85
C LYS A 358 28.04 21.24 -30.67
N LYS A 359 28.88 22.09 -30.05
CA LYS A 359 29.96 22.82 -30.74
C LYS A 359 31.33 22.13 -30.67
N LYS A 360 31.47 21.06 -29.90
CA LYS A 360 32.66 20.21 -29.84
C LYS A 360 32.32 18.86 -30.48
N THR A 361 32.22 18.82 -31.81
CA THR A 361 32.41 17.57 -32.55
C THR A 361 33.81 17.05 -32.21
N MET A 362 33.87 16.07 -31.30
CA MET A 362 35.07 15.32 -30.96
C MET A 362 35.48 14.57 -32.23
N SER A 363 36.40 15.14 -33.01
CA SER A 363 37.13 14.40 -34.05
C SER A 363 38.07 13.43 -33.33
N PHE A 364 37.72 12.15 -33.32
CA PHE A 364 38.65 11.11 -32.93
C PHE A 364 39.51 10.73 -34.15
N PRO A 365 40.84 10.78 -34.07
CA PRO A 365 41.69 10.25 -35.12
C PRO A 365 41.55 8.73 -35.14
N SER A 366 41.30 8.18 -36.33
CA SER A 366 41.27 6.74 -36.57
C SER A 366 42.66 6.13 -36.38
N LEU A 367 42.77 5.16 -35.47
CA LEU A 367 43.80 4.11 -35.48
C LEU A 367 43.10 2.77 -35.33
#